data_AF-A0A098G4R9-F1
#
_entry.id   AF-A0A098G4R9-F1
#
_cell.length_a   1.000
_cell.length_b   1.000
_cell.length_c   1.000
_cell.angle_alpha   90.00
_cell.angle_beta   90.00
_cell.angle_gamma   90.00
#
_symmetry.space_group_name_H-M   'P 1'
#
loop_
_entity.id
_entity.type
_entity.pdbx_description
1 polymer ?
#
loop_
_entity_poly.entity_id
_entity_poly.type
_entity_poly.pdbx_seq_one_letter_code
_entity_poly.pdbx_strand_id
1 'polypeptide(L)'
;MTKKNQELLIDAINNLGLDIPSDVFHFDFNRTDGQKYLEKAPSIPCLIRKSSVDGCFALDRYDPHRDTYSHLLIVPPKTENEEFKFCHYENGVMTEISTLSAYLNVANIPTLKWQQLKTRLEQHPPQKNAVMSIQSLDQQVIALNATQVDEYARDNPSVKKSGDGHTGLAIAQTLHAPFVVVRTEGNRAEANKVLEGHLVNNGLLVLTGHGNPDGNMIAGNYLNKDQMLFVQQRERGSIDIVSSALEAGLKSGDQINILLSICYGAADTQKNGNSFAHKLAKEFAKHGISTTIIASVKPVHRFGTGAIEQGKLTFTNEVGMAPTDIRVFSTQVDTPNANPVIDIYKPNEIIQLSREGFKFINPYKPIAQSSTSKDDAPQNIIITPTPLSKITQQPELVEKQQRLEKEKQLLEQQRLLEKEKQQRLEQEKQCKEQQNTIDQYKAKPEIAKLFNAIKNMENYGEKLLGIGADKGTTAISLAKELDKKLVDFLLKSSTTPPTQEQFEQFKADFKGALHDKDDVMHQHREQWKPIVANILLALSGIGLIAIIIKATAHVIDASLNKKQLSFNQAFFFAKTQSQELGDKIDESLEDTSLNSTQNKN
;
A
#
# COMPACT_ATOMS: atom_id res chain seq x y z
N MET A 1 24.53 6.31 46.34
CA MET A 1 24.12 7.15 45.19
C MET A 1 23.05 8.16 45.59
N THR A 2 23.23 9.46 45.30
CA THR A 2 22.38 10.56 45.78
C THR A 2 21.29 10.95 44.76
N LYS A 3 20.23 11.66 45.23
CA LYS A 3 19.20 12.25 44.36
C LYS A 3 19.81 13.25 43.35
N LYS A 4 20.79 14.05 43.79
CA LYS A 4 21.56 14.98 42.93
C LYS A 4 22.18 14.27 41.72
N ASN A 5 22.77 13.08 41.90
CA ASN A 5 23.36 12.35 40.78
C ASN A 5 22.31 11.83 39.78
N GLN A 6 21.08 11.56 40.24
CA GLN A 6 19.97 11.15 39.37
C GLN A 6 19.51 12.33 38.51
N GLU A 7 19.31 13.49 39.14
CA GLU A 7 18.94 14.75 38.46
C GLU A 7 20.02 15.11 37.42
N LEU A 8 21.30 15.07 37.79
CA LEU A 8 22.41 15.31 36.86
C LEU A 8 22.43 14.34 35.66
N LEU A 9 22.11 13.05 35.86
CA LEU A 9 22.07 12.09 34.75
C LEU A 9 20.89 12.38 33.81
N ILE A 10 19.72 12.68 34.37
CA ILE A 10 18.54 13.05 33.58
C ILE A 10 18.83 14.32 32.77
N ASP A 11 19.39 15.34 33.40
CA ASP A 11 19.74 16.60 32.74
C ASP A 11 20.80 16.38 31.66
N ALA A 12 21.85 15.59 31.92
CA ALA A 12 22.86 15.26 30.92
C ALA A 12 22.25 14.58 29.70
N ILE A 13 21.33 13.64 29.89
CA ILE A 13 20.62 12.96 28.80
C ILE A 13 19.71 13.92 28.04
N ASN A 14 18.94 14.75 28.75
CA ASN A 14 18.04 15.73 28.13
C ASN A 14 18.81 16.79 27.33
N ASN A 15 19.97 17.21 27.82
CA ASN A 15 20.86 18.17 27.14
C ASN A 15 21.47 17.62 25.85
N LEU A 16 21.47 16.31 25.64
CA LEU A 16 21.81 15.70 24.35
C LEU A 16 20.68 15.82 23.32
N GLY A 17 19.58 16.50 23.66
CA GLY A 17 18.41 16.70 22.79
C GLY A 17 17.55 15.43 22.67
N LEU A 18 17.66 14.51 23.63
CA LEU A 18 16.95 13.24 23.60
C LEU A 18 15.67 13.36 24.40
N ASP A 19 14.50 13.29 23.75
CA ASP A 19 13.23 13.13 24.47
C ASP A 19 13.10 11.68 24.97
N ILE A 20 13.90 11.35 25.98
CA ILE A 20 13.84 10.05 26.64
C ILE A 20 12.62 10.06 27.58
N PRO A 21 11.66 9.14 27.42
CA PRO A 21 10.52 9.04 28.33
C PRO A 21 10.96 8.87 29.79
N SER A 22 10.20 9.43 30.73
CA SER A 22 10.42 9.24 32.17
C SER A 22 10.47 7.75 32.56
N ASP A 23 9.73 6.93 31.83
CA ASP A 23 9.64 5.47 31.97
C ASP A 23 10.93 4.72 31.64
N VAL A 24 11.96 5.42 31.14
CA VAL A 24 13.32 4.86 31.05
C VAL A 24 14.01 4.90 32.41
N PHE A 25 13.61 5.78 33.33
CA PHE A 25 14.31 6.00 34.59
C PHE A 25 13.59 5.32 35.76
N HIS A 26 14.09 4.16 36.17
CA HIS A 26 13.56 3.38 37.30
C HIS A 26 14.66 3.10 38.32
N PHE A 27 15.02 4.13 39.08
CA PHE A 27 16.15 4.07 40.01
C PHE A 27 15.94 3.17 41.24
N ASP A 28 14.71 2.74 41.47
CA ASP A 28 14.28 1.81 42.51
C ASP A 28 14.32 0.35 42.05
N PHE A 29 14.41 0.08 40.74
CA PHE A 29 14.45 -1.28 40.22
C PHE A 29 15.81 -1.93 40.48
N ASN A 30 15.78 -3.22 40.82
CA ASN A 30 16.96 -4.08 40.70
C ASN A 30 17.06 -4.65 39.27
N ARG A 31 18.11 -5.44 39.00
CA ARG A 31 18.35 -6.04 37.67
C ARG A 31 17.18 -6.91 37.20
N THR A 32 16.65 -7.76 38.06
CA THR A 32 15.57 -8.69 37.72
C THR A 32 14.27 -7.94 37.41
N ASP A 33 13.96 -6.91 38.21
CA ASP A 33 12.76 -6.08 37.99
C ASP A 33 12.88 -5.28 36.70
N GLY A 34 14.07 -4.77 36.39
CA GLY A 34 14.34 -4.07 35.13
C GLY A 34 14.17 -4.97 33.89
N GLN A 35 14.67 -6.20 33.95
CA GLN A 35 14.46 -7.18 32.87
C GLN A 35 12.97 -7.49 32.66
N LYS A 36 12.25 -7.83 33.75
CA LYS A 36 10.79 -8.08 33.69
C LYS A 36 10.01 -6.89 33.16
N TYR A 37 10.45 -5.67 33.46
CA TYR A 37 9.82 -4.46 32.94
C TYR A 37 10.04 -4.34 31.43
N LEU A 38 11.27 -4.49 30.94
CA LEU A 38 11.59 -4.44 29.50
C LEU A 38 10.87 -5.54 28.71
N GLU A 39 10.70 -6.73 29.28
CA GLU A 39 9.87 -7.82 28.73
C GLU A 39 8.41 -7.39 28.54
N LYS A 40 7.84 -6.70 29.52
CA LYS A 40 6.44 -6.26 29.51
C LYS A 40 6.21 -4.99 28.70
N ALA A 41 7.24 -4.16 28.54
CA ALA A 41 7.19 -2.87 27.88
C ALA A 41 8.13 -2.84 26.65
N PRO A 42 7.84 -3.61 25.58
CA PRO A 42 8.72 -3.72 24.41
C PRO A 42 8.89 -2.41 23.62
N SER A 43 8.10 -1.38 23.92
CA SER A 43 8.28 -0.02 23.39
C SER A 43 9.41 0.75 24.08
N ILE A 44 9.88 0.29 25.25
CA ILE A 44 10.97 0.90 26.00
C ILE A 44 12.27 0.18 25.61
N PRO A 45 13.18 0.85 24.87
CA PRO A 45 14.37 0.20 24.28
C PRO A 45 15.42 -0.18 25.33
N CYS A 46 15.45 0.57 26.43
CA CYS A 46 16.43 0.46 27.49
C CYS A 46 15.87 1.07 28.77
N LEU A 47 16.48 0.69 29.89
CA LEU A 47 16.13 1.13 31.22
C LEU A 47 17.39 1.64 31.92
N ILE A 48 17.30 2.78 32.58
CA ILE A 48 18.33 3.30 33.47
C ILE A 48 17.85 3.11 34.91
N ARG A 49 18.65 2.41 35.70
CA ARG A 49 18.37 2.15 37.13
C ARG A 49 19.63 2.32 37.98
N LYS A 50 19.49 2.26 39.31
CA LYS A 50 20.66 2.15 40.18
C LYS A 50 21.35 0.80 39.97
N SER A 51 22.67 0.81 39.95
CA SER A 51 23.45 -0.42 39.94
C SER A 51 23.61 -0.96 41.37
N SER A 52 23.84 -2.27 41.47
CA SER A 52 24.34 -2.87 42.71
C SER A 52 25.82 -2.56 42.95
N VAL A 53 26.54 -2.09 41.92
CA VAL A 53 27.88 -1.53 42.05
C VAL A 53 27.75 -0.13 42.63
N ASP A 54 28.37 0.10 43.79
CA ASP A 54 28.21 1.35 44.52
C ASP A 54 28.65 2.56 43.67
N GLY A 55 27.90 3.66 43.82
CA GLY A 55 28.15 4.89 43.07
C GLY A 55 27.88 4.82 41.56
N CYS A 56 27.31 3.74 41.02
CA CYS A 56 27.04 3.59 39.58
C CYS A 56 25.54 3.46 39.27
N PHE A 57 25.15 3.88 38.08
CA PHE A 57 23.88 3.47 37.46
C PHE A 57 24.11 2.29 36.52
N ALA A 58 23.03 1.68 36.04
CA ALA A 58 23.05 0.64 35.02
C ALA A 58 22.09 1.00 33.90
N LEU A 59 22.55 0.89 32.66
CA LEU A 59 21.74 0.86 31.45
C LEU A 59 21.48 -0.60 31.07
N ASP A 60 20.24 -1.04 31.25
CA ASP A 60 19.78 -2.34 30.81
C ASP A 60 19.15 -2.23 29.43
N ARG A 61 19.50 -3.15 28.53
CA ARG A 61 18.93 -3.22 27.17
C ARG A 61 18.56 -4.66 26.86
N TYR A 62 17.38 -4.86 26.28
CA TYR A 62 16.99 -6.14 25.74
C TYR A 62 17.36 -6.22 24.26
N ASP A 63 18.09 -7.26 23.85
CA ASP A 63 18.36 -7.56 22.45
C ASP A 63 17.41 -8.68 21.99
N PRO A 64 16.31 -8.34 21.28
CA PRO A 64 15.32 -9.32 20.85
C PRO A 64 15.85 -10.29 19.79
N HIS A 65 16.96 -9.98 19.11
CA HIS A 65 17.54 -10.89 18.12
C HIS A 65 18.33 -12.03 18.77
N ARG A 66 18.92 -11.75 19.93
CA ARG A 66 19.70 -12.72 20.69
C ARG A 66 18.94 -13.31 21.87
N ASP A 67 17.77 -12.77 22.20
CA ASP A 67 17.03 -13.09 23.43
C ASP A 67 17.93 -12.95 24.67
N THR A 68 18.68 -11.84 24.73
CA THR A 68 19.64 -11.57 25.81
C THR A 68 19.52 -10.14 26.29
N TYR A 69 19.90 -9.93 27.55
CA TYR A 69 20.01 -8.61 28.15
C TYR A 69 21.47 -8.17 28.22
N SER A 70 21.77 -6.96 27.75
CA SER A 70 23.04 -6.30 28.01
C SER A 70 22.90 -5.30 29.14
N HIS A 71 23.94 -5.21 29.96
CA HIS A 71 23.98 -4.33 31.14
C HIS A 71 25.28 -3.54 31.07
N LEU A 72 25.18 -2.22 30.97
CA LEU A 72 26.34 -1.33 30.99
C LEU A 72 26.28 -0.47 32.23
N LEU A 73 27.41 -0.31 32.93
CA LEU A 73 27.46 0.64 34.03
C LEU A 73 27.57 2.05 33.48
N ILE A 74 26.84 2.98 34.10
CA ILE A 74 27.02 4.42 33.89
C ILE A 74 27.66 4.98 35.14
N VAL A 75 28.89 5.45 35.01
CA VAL A 75 29.67 6.06 36.09
C VAL A 75 29.45 7.57 36.07
N PRO A 76 28.99 8.17 37.18
CA PRO A 76 28.85 9.62 37.30
C PRO A 76 30.19 10.33 37.13
N PRO A 77 30.18 11.58 36.63
CA PRO A 77 31.39 12.38 36.55
C PRO A 77 31.95 12.68 37.95
N LYS A 78 33.29 12.73 38.07
CA LYS A 78 33.95 13.03 39.37
C LYS A 78 34.05 14.53 39.63
N THR A 79 34.03 15.33 38.56
CA THR A 79 34.09 16.80 38.60
C THR A 79 32.98 17.38 37.73
N GLU A 80 32.63 18.66 37.92
CA GLU A 80 31.53 19.31 37.18
C GLU A 80 31.78 19.42 35.67
N ASN A 81 33.04 19.33 35.24
CA ASN A 81 33.44 19.42 33.83
C ASN A 81 33.61 18.05 33.15
N GLU A 82 33.43 16.95 33.89
CA GLU A 82 33.49 15.60 33.34
C GLU A 82 32.13 15.11 32.86
N GLU A 83 32.13 14.23 31.86
CA GLU A 83 30.93 13.59 31.36
C GLU A 83 30.67 12.25 32.08
N PHE A 84 29.42 11.80 32.09
CA PHE A 84 29.08 10.41 32.41
C PHE A 84 29.81 9.43 31.49
N LYS A 85 30.24 8.29 32.04
CA LYS A 85 31.01 7.27 31.31
C LYS A 85 30.30 5.93 31.32
N PHE A 86 30.34 5.23 30.20
CA PHE A 86 29.93 3.83 30.14
C PHE A 86 31.12 2.92 30.45
N CYS A 87 30.92 1.98 31.38
CA CYS A 87 31.93 1.02 31.78
C CYS A 87 31.40 -0.42 31.68
N HIS A 88 32.28 -1.33 31.29
CA HIS A 88 32.10 -2.78 31.52
C HIS A 88 32.62 -3.12 32.91
N TYR A 89 31.93 -4.02 33.61
CA TYR A 89 32.35 -4.48 34.94
C TYR A 89 32.45 -5.99 34.98
N GLU A 90 33.67 -6.47 35.14
CA GLU A 90 33.98 -7.89 35.14
C GLU A 90 35.06 -8.19 36.18
N ASN A 91 34.83 -9.19 37.02
CA ASN A 91 35.77 -9.64 38.05
C ASN A 91 36.29 -8.52 38.97
N GLY A 92 35.43 -7.55 39.31
CA GLY A 92 35.81 -6.43 40.18
C GLY A 92 36.52 -5.27 39.46
N VAL A 93 36.77 -5.39 38.17
CA VAL A 93 37.46 -4.36 37.37
C VAL A 93 36.44 -3.59 36.53
N MET A 94 36.48 -2.26 36.61
CA MET A 94 35.73 -1.37 35.71
C MET A 94 36.62 -0.94 34.55
N THR A 95 36.17 -1.22 33.32
CA THR A 95 36.84 -0.81 32.09
C THR A 95 35.96 0.20 31.36
N GLU A 96 36.46 1.41 31.17
CA GLU A 96 35.78 2.45 30.40
C GLU A 96 35.64 2.03 28.93
N ILE A 97 34.42 2.14 28.42
CA ILE A 97 34.07 1.82 27.02
C ILE A 97 34.01 3.11 26.20
N SER A 98 33.27 4.11 26.72
CA SER A 98 33.01 5.37 26.01
C SER A 98 32.38 6.40 26.96
N THR A 99 32.27 7.65 26.53
CA THR A 99 31.46 8.66 27.24
C THR A 99 29.97 8.46 26.91
N LEU A 100 29.09 9.09 27.69
CA LEU A 100 27.64 9.01 27.49
C LEU A 100 27.23 9.50 26.10
N SER A 101 27.68 10.68 25.70
CA SER A 101 27.43 11.27 24.38
C SER A 101 28.00 10.43 23.26
N ALA A 102 29.26 10.00 23.36
CA ALA A 102 29.90 9.19 22.34
C ALA A 102 29.22 7.83 22.19
N TYR A 103 28.88 7.18 23.30
CA TYR A 103 28.13 5.92 23.26
C TYR A 103 26.74 6.12 22.66
N LEU A 104 25.97 7.11 23.10
CA LEU A 104 24.63 7.32 22.55
C LEU A 104 24.67 7.65 21.06
N ASN A 105 25.66 8.43 20.60
CA ASN A 105 25.89 8.72 19.19
C ASN A 105 26.28 7.47 18.36
N VAL A 106 27.09 6.56 18.92
CA VAL A 106 27.59 5.38 18.22
C VAL A 106 26.67 4.17 18.34
N ALA A 107 25.97 4.01 19.45
CA ALA A 107 25.30 2.76 19.85
C ALA A 107 24.09 2.39 18.98
N ASN A 108 23.86 3.10 17.87
CA ASN A 108 22.80 2.84 16.89
C ASN A 108 21.46 2.56 17.60
N ILE A 109 21.19 3.31 18.69
CA ILE A 109 20.04 3.05 19.55
C ILE A 109 18.82 3.40 18.68
N PRO A 110 17.97 2.43 18.32
CA PRO A 110 16.90 2.66 17.36
C PRO A 110 16.00 3.84 17.77
N THR A 111 15.82 4.03 19.08
CA THR A 111 15.05 5.13 19.66
C THR A 111 15.70 6.48 19.47
N LEU A 112 17.03 6.58 19.53
CA LEU A 112 17.72 7.84 19.23
C LEU A 112 17.55 8.23 17.77
N LYS A 113 17.82 7.29 16.86
CA LYS A 113 17.61 7.49 15.43
C LYS A 113 16.15 7.84 15.13
N TRP A 114 15.22 7.19 15.82
CA TRP A 114 13.80 7.52 15.74
C TRP A 114 13.51 8.96 16.18
N GLN A 115 14.03 9.43 17.32
CA GLN A 115 13.79 10.80 17.78
C GLN A 115 14.37 11.85 16.82
N GLN A 116 15.58 11.61 16.29
CA GLN A 116 16.19 12.47 15.27
C GLN A 116 15.36 12.49 13.97
N LEU A 117 14.86 11.31 13.54
CA LEU A 117 13.98 11.21 12.39
C LEU A 117 12.65 11.93 12.65
N LYS A 118 12.01 11.69 13.79
CA LYS A 118 10.76 12.32 14.23
C LYS A 118 10.88 13.85 14.23
N THR A 119 11.94 14.39 14.84
CA THR A 119 12.17 15.84 14.86
C THR A 119 12.23 16.42 13.45
N ARG A 120 12.92 15.74 12.53
CA ARG A 120 13.00 16.15 11.12
C ARG A 120 11.64 16.08 10.41
N LEU A 121 10.86 15.04 10.69
CA LEU A 121 9.52 14.85 10.13
C LEU A 121 8.53 15.93 10.61
N GLU A 122 8.64 16.35 11.87
CA GLU A 122 7.76 17.37 12.48
C GLU A 122 8.14 18.81 12.12
N GLN A 123 9.37 19.04 11.61
CA GLN A 123 9.84 20.34 11.12
C GLN A 123 9.40 20.65 9.67
N HIS A 124 8.46 19.88 9.13
CA HIS A 124 8.01 19.97 7.74
C HIS A 124 7.30 21.31 7.41
N PRO A 125 7.61 21.97 6.28
CA PRO A 125 6.88 23.17 5.87
C PRO A 125 5.41 22.86 5.54
N PRO A 126 4.44 23.52 6.18
CA PRO A 126 3.00 23.26 6.02
C PRO A 126 2.46 23.26 4.58
N GLN A 127 3.09 24.03 3.68
CA GLN A 127 2.58 24.28 2.33
C GLN A 127 2.99 23.20 1.30
N LYS A 128 3.82 22.22 1.69
CA LYS A 128 4.39 21.21 0.79
C LYS A 128 3.75 19.83 1.01
N ASN A 129 2.43 19.83 1.13
CA ASN A 129 1.63 18.64 1.35
C ASN A 129 0.85 18.31 0.08
N ALA A 130 0.66 17.02 -0.20
CA ALA A 130 -0.17 16.54 -1.30
C ALA A 130 -0.85 15.22 -0.93
N VAL A 131 -2.06 15.00 -1.43
CA VAL A 131 -2.78 13.75 -1.26
C VAL A 131 -3.09 13.12 -2.62
N MET A 132 -2.62 11.90 -2.81
CA MET A 132 -2.85 11.08 -3.99
C MET A 132 -3.67 9.85 -3.60
N SER A 133 -4.84 9.70 -4.22
CA SER A 133 -5.68 8.52 -4.06
C SER A 133 -5.64 7.64 -5.28
N ILE A 134 -5.53 6.33 -5.06
CA ILE A 134 -5.75 5.32 -6.10
C ILE A 134 -7.24 4.94 -6.16
N GLN A 135 -8.04 5.38 -5.19
CA GLN A 135 -9.46 5.14 -5.15
C GLN A 135 -10.21 6.35 -5.68
N SER A 136 -11.20 6.12 -6.52
CA SER A 136 -12.07 7.21 -6.98
C SER A 136 -12.83 7.82 -5.81
N LEU A 137 -12.99 9.15 -5.84
CA LEU A 137 -13.84 9.88 -4.91
C LEU A 137 -15.24 9.95 -5.52
N ASP A 138 -16.18 9.24 -4.91
CA ASP A 138 -17.55 9.05 -5.43
C ASP A 138 -17.57 8.73 -6.94
N GLN A 139 -16.62 7.87 -7.36
CA GLN A 139 -16.48 7.37 -8.73
C GLN A 139 -16.08 8.42 -9.78
N GLN A 140 -15.74 9.64 -9.36
CA GLN A 140 -15.38 10.74 -10.24
C GLN A 140 -13.87 10.79 -10.54
N VAL A 141 -13.53 11.43 -11.67
CA VAL A 141 -12.16 11.86 -11.98
C VAL A 141 -11.99 13.18 -11.26
N ILE A 142 -11.09 13.23 -10.28
CA ILE A 142 -10.95 14.40 -9.41
C ILE A 142 -9.49 14.82 -9.32
N ALA A 143 -9.24 16.11 -9.55
CA ALA A 143 -7.98 16.79 -9.29
C ALA A 143 -8.33 18.18 -8.73
N LEU A 144 -8.22 18.33 -7.42
CA LEU A 144 -8.61 19.54 -6.68
C LEU A 144 -7.37 20.17 -6.06
N ASN A 145 -7.24 21.49 -6.19
CA ASN A 145 -6.33 22.25 -5.34
C ASN A 145 -6.85 22.34 -3.89
N ALA A 146 -6.04 22.87 -2.97
CA ALA A 146 -6.38 22.94 -1.55
C ALA A 146 -7.72 23.66 -1.26
N THR A 147 -7.98 24.79 -1.91
CA THR A 147 -9.23 25.55 -1.74
C THR A 147 -10.43 24.76 -2.24
N GLN A 148 -10.29 24.10 -3.40
CA GLN A 148 -11.34 23.28 -3.99
C GLN A 148 -11.66 22.04 -3.14
N VAL A 149 -10.69 21.50 -2.39
CA VAL A 149 -10.94 20.43 -1.42
C VAL A 149 -11.89 20.89 -0.32
N ASP A 150 -11.66 22.08 0.24
CA ASP A 150 -12.51 22.65 1.29
C ASP A 150 -13.93 22.98 0.78
N GLU A 151 -14.04 23.45 -0.46
CA GLU A 151 -15.33 23.68 -1.13
C GLU A 151 -16.07 22.36 -1.38
N TYR A 152 -15.39 21.37 -1.96
CA TYR A 152 -15.98 20.06 -2.23
C TYR A 152 -16.49 19.38 -0.96
N ALA A 153 -15.71 19.41 0.13
CA ALA A 153 -16.11 18.81 1.41
C ALA A 153 -17.33 19.50 2.04
N ARG A 154 -17.50 20.81 1.80
CA ARG A 154 -18.64 21.60 2.28
C ARG A 154 -19.91 21.29 1.49
N ASP A 155 -19.77 21.17 0.18
CA ASP A 155 -20.89 21.00 -0.74
C ASP A 155 -21.38 19.55 -0.83
N ASN A 156 -20.57 18.58 -0.39
CA ASN A 156 -20.87 17.15 -0.45
C ASN A 156 -20.93 16.51 0.97
N PRO A 157 -22.04 16.66 1.72
CA PRO A 157 -22.13 16.18 3.10
C PRO A 157 -22.01 14.65 3.26
N SER A 158 -22.16 13.88 2.18
CA SER A 158 -21.93 12.42 2.13
C SER A 158 -20.50 12.05 2.53
N VAL A 159 -19.52 12.91 2.23
CA VAL A 159 -18.09 12.66 2.50
C VAL A 159 -17.73 12.70 3.98
N LYS A 160 -18.68 13.06 4.86
CA LYS A 160 -18.51 12.98 6.32
C LYS A 160 -18.36 11.53 6.80
N LYS A 161 -19.00 10.58 6.11
CA LYS A 161 -18.93 9.14 6.42
C LYS A 161 -17.80 8.48 5.62
N SER A 162 -17.39 7.29 6.01
CA SER A 162 -16.43 6.49 5.21
C SER A 162 -17.03 6.12 3.85
N GLY A 163 -16.21 6.20 2.80
CA GLY A 163 -16.59 5.86 1.43
C GLY A 163 -15.37 5.84 0.50
N ASP A 164 -15.62 5.66 -0.80
CA ASP A 164 -14.58 5.60 -1.83
C ASP A 164 -13.93 6.97 -2.01
N GLY A 165 -12.61 7.03 -1.81
CA GLY A 165 -11.84 8.29 -1.83
C GLY A 165 -12.01 9.19 -0.60
N HIS A 166 -12.98 8.93 0.29
CA HIS A 166 -13.29 9.82 1.42
C HIS A 166 -12.15 9.95 2.43
N THR A 167 -11.40 8.87 2.69
CA THR A 167 -10.21 8.92 3.56
C THR A 167 -9.18 9.92 3.03
N GLY A 168 -8.91 9.87 1.72
CA GLY A 168 -7.96 10.79 1.08
C GLY A 168 -8.45 12.22 1.11
N LEU A 169 -9.74 12.46 0.81
CA LEU A 169 -10.34 13.79 0.89
C LEU A 169 -10.27 14.37 2.31
N ALA A 170 -10.58 13.58 3.33
CA ALA A 170 -10.52 14.02 4.73
C ALA A 170 -9.09 14.39 5.17
N ILE A 171 -8.09 13.61 4.74
CA ILE A 171 -6.68 13.95 4.99
C ILE A 171 -6.29 15.23 4.25
N ALA A 172 -6.68 15.37 2.97
CA ALA A 172 -6.38 16.56 2.18
C ALA A 172 -6.99 17.83 2.79
N GLN A 173 -8.24 17.75 3.26
CA GLN A 173 -8.93 18.84 3.95
C GLN A 173 -8.20 19.22 5.24
N THR A 174 -7.79 18.23 6.03
CA THR A 174 -7.08 18.47 7.30
C THR A 174 -5.74 19.17 7.07
N LEU A 175 -5.00 18.75 6.04
CA LEU A 175 -3.69 19.31 5.68
C LEU A 175 -3.78 20.60 4.87
N HIS A 176 -4.99 21.01 4.44
CA HIS A 176 -5.21 22.04 3.42
C HIS A 176 -4.30 21.85 2.19
N ALA A 177 -4.36 20.65 1.61
CA ALA A 177 -3.50 20.17 0.54
C ALA A 177 -4.29 19.83 -0.72
N PRO A 178 -3.68 19.86 -1.93
CA PRO A 178 -4.29 19.31 -3.13
C PRO A 178 -4.66 17.83 -2.95
N PHE A 179 -5.75 17.44 -3.59
CA PHE A 179 -6.25 16.07 -3.63
C PHE A 179 -6.44 15.62 -5.08
N VAL A 180 -5.78 14.54 -5.46
CA VAL A 180 -5.93 13.97 -6.80
C VAL A 180 -6.25 12.48 -6.74
N VAL A 181 -7.07 12.02 -7.69
CA VAL A 181 -7.27 10.60 -7.98
C VAL A 181 -6.43 10.24 -9.19
N VAL A 182 -5.35 9.48 -9.04
CA VAL A 182 -4.43 9.21 -10.17
C VAL A 182 -4.92 8.06 -11.04
N ARG A 183 -5.25 8.36 -12.29
CA ARG A 183 -5.54 7.36 -13.34
C ARG A 183 -4.41 7.35 -14.37
N THR A 184 -3.95 6.17 -14.79
CA THR A 184 -2.96 6.04 -15.87
C THR A 184 -3.51 6.58 -17.18
N GLU A 185 -4.81 6.40 -17.42
CA GLU A 185 -5.53 6.89 -18.60
C GLU A 185 -6.48 8.03 -18.22
N GLY A 186 -6.37 9.15 -18.94
CA GLY A 186 -7.38 10.20 -18.97
C GLY A 186 -7.15 11.42 -18.07
N ASN A 187 -6.46 11.30 -16.92
CA ASN A 187 -6.28 12.46 -16.03
C ASN A 187 -4.88 12.62 -15.41
N ARG A 188 -3.90 11.79 -15.80
CA ARG A 188 -2.54 11.85 -15.24
C ARG A 188 -1.91 13.24 -15.35
N ALA A 189 -1.98 13.85 -16.54
CA ALA A 189 -1.41 15.18 -16.78
C ALA A 189 -2.08 16.27 -15.92
N GLU A 190 -3.41 16.21 -15.77
CA GLU A 190 -4.18 17.14 -14.93
C GLU A 190 -3.84 16.93 -13.44
N ALA A 191 -3.82 15.68 -12.98
CA ALA A 191 -3.44 15.33 -11.62
C ALA A 191 -2.02 15.81 -11.29
N ASN A 192 -1.06 15.52 -12.16
CA ASN A 192 0.34 15.91 -11.95
C ASN A 192 0.52 17.43 -11.99
N LYS A 193 -0.25 18.15 -12.83
CA LYS A 193 -0.30 19.61 -12.82
C LYS A 193 -0.83 20.19 -11.50
N VAL A 194 -1.83 19.57 -10.89
CA VAL A 194 -2.35 19.98 -9.57
C VAL A 194 -1.36 19.66 -8.44
N LEU A 195 -0.57 18.60 -8.61
CA LEU A 195 0.50 18.23 -7.67
C LEU A 195 1.80 19.04 -7.83
N GLU A 196 1.94 19.75 -8.96
CA GLU A 196 3.14 20.52 -9.27
C GLU A 196 3.41 21.58 -8.19
N GLY A 197 4.66 21.62 -7.70
CA GLY A 197 5.07 22.52 -6.62
C GLY A 197 4.72 22.03 -5.20
N HIS A 198 3.92 20.98 -5.05
CA HIS A 198 3.64 20.34 -3.76
C HIS A 198 4.53 19.12 -3.49
N LEU A 199 4.98 18.42 -4.54
CA LEU A 199 5.94 17.32 -4.47
C LEU A 199 7.37 17.81 -4.66
N VAL A 200 7.97 18.28 -3.57
CA VAL A 200 9.31 18.89 -3.54
C VAL A 200 10.15 18.31 -2.41
N ASN A 201 11.42 18.70 -2.31
CA ASN A 201 12.30 18.30 -1.19
C ASN A 201 11.66 18.58 0.18
N ASN A 202 11.74 17.55 1.02
CA ASN A 202 11.11 17.35 2.31
C ASN A 202 9.57 17.30 2.30
N GLY A 203 8.91 17.34 1.12
CA GLY A 203 7.45 17.25 0.93
C GLY A 203 6.76 16.11 1.69
N LEU A 204 5.48 16.27 2.02
CA LEU A 204 4.60 15.21 2.51
C LEU A 204 3.65 14.76 1.40
N LEU A 205 3.77 13.50 0.99
CA LEU A 205 2.84 12.82 0.09
C LEU A 205 2.00 11.82 0.89
N VAL A 206 0.69 11.97 0.87
CA VAL A 206 -0.24 10.98 1.43
C VAL A 206 -0.75 10.10 0.31
N LEU A 207 -0.63 8.79 0.48
CA LEU A 207 -1.14 7.79 -0.46
C LEU A 207 -2.32 7.03 0.17
N THR A 208 -3.43 6.95 -0.55
CA THR A 208 -4.64 6.21 -0.11
C THR A 208 -5.12 5.22 -1.17
N GLY A 209 -5.70 4.11 -0.71
CA GLY A 209 -6.21 3.02 -1.54
C GLY A 209 -6.30 1.69 -0.78
N HIS A 210 -6.50 0.60 -1.52
CA HIS A 210 -6.56 -0.75 -0.99
C HIS A 210 -5.24 -1.49 -1.22
N GLY A 211 -4.46 -1.72 -0.16
CA GLY A 211 -3.32 -2.63 -0.23
C GLY A 211 -3.72 -4.07 0.03
N ASN A 212 -2.96 -5.01 -0.53
CA ASN A 212 -3.06 -6.43 -0.23
C ASN A 212 -1.91 -6.89 0.69
N PRO A 213 -2.08 -8.01 1.43
CA PRO A 213 -1.01 -8.56 2.25
C PRO A 213 0.25 -8.96 1.47
N ASP A 214 0.14 -9.24 0.17
CA ASP A 214 1.28 -9.56 -0.70
C ASP A 214 2.15 -8.34 -1.02
N GLY A 215 1.66 -7.13 -0.73
CA GLY A 215 2.39 -5.87 -0.84
C GLY A 215 2.85 -5.57 -2.27
N ASN A 216 2.20 -6.11 -3.30
CA ASN A 216 2.63 -5.90 -4.69
C ASN A 216 2.08 -4.61 -5.27
N MET A 217 0.81 -4.29 -4.96
CA MET A 217 0.09 -3.19 -5.61
C MET A 217 -0.88 -2.52 -4.64
N ILE A 218 -1.24 -1.28 -4.97
CA ILE A 218 -2.39 -0.58 -4.39
C ILE A 218 -3.51 -0.60 -5.41
N ALA A 219 -4.69 -0.99 -4.97
CA ALA A 219 -5.88 -1.02 -5.79
C ALA A 219 -6.86 0.09 -5.41
N GLY A 220 -7.73 0.45 -6.35
CA GLY A 220 -8.88 1.29 -6.07
C GLY A 220 -10.04 0.96 -7.01
N ASN A 221 -11.24 1.25 -6.55
CA ASN A 221 -12.47 1.11 -7.32
C ASN A 221 -12.61 2.27 -8.31
N TYR A 222 -12.96 1.95 -9.56
CA TYR A 222 -13.25 2.91 -10.62
C TYR A 222 -14.57 2.59 -11.30
N LEU A 223 -15.33 3.62 -11.68
CA LEU A 223 -16.36 3.49 -12.70
C LEU A 223 -15.75 3.66 -14.08
N ASN A 224 -16.10 2.74 -14.99
CA ASN A 224 -15.99 2.98 -16.41
C ASN A 224 -17.17 3.87 -16.84
N LYS A 225 -16.89 5.07 -17.39
CA LYS A 225 -17.94 6.01 -17.84
C LYS A 225 -18.89 5.37 -18.86
N ASP A 226 -18.40 4.40 -19.64
CA ASP A 226 -19.16 3.75 -20.71
C ASP A 226 -19.92 2.50 -20.24
N GLN A 227 -19.66 2.02 -19.01
CA GLN A 227 -20.27 0.82 -18.45
C GLN A 227 -20.67 1.06 -17.00
N MET A 228 -21.82 1.73 -16.80
CA MET A 228 -22.36 2.10 -15.48
C MET A 228 -22.61 0.90 -14.53
N LEU A 229 -22.37 -0.33 -14.94
CA LEU A 229 -22.68 -1.55 -14.17
C LEU A 229 -21.45 -2.29 -13.62
N PHE A 230 -20.22 -1.93 -14.01
CA PHE A 230 -19.02 -2.65 -13.56
C PHE A 230 -18.02 -1.73 -12.87
N VAL A 231 -17.82 -1.95 -11.57
CA VAL A 231 -16.71 -1.36 -10.82
C VAL A 231 -15.44 -2.08 -11.25
N GLN A 232 -14.60 -1.40 -12.01
CA GLN A 232 -13.29 -1.93 -12.37
C GLN A 232 -12.31 -1.59 -11.26
N GLN A 233 -11.76 -2.61 -10.61
CA GLN A 233 -10.62 -2.43 -9.74
C GLN A 233 -9.38 -2.19 -10.61
N ARG A 234 -8.68 -1.07 -10.39
CA ARG A 234 -7.39 -0.83 -11.04
C ARG A 234 -6.30 -0.88 -10.00
N GLU A 235 -5.21 -1.53 -10.36
CA GLU A 235 -4.04 -1.71 -9.51
C GLU A 235 -2.90 -0.81 -9.98
N ARG A 236 -2.04 -0.42 -9.05
CA ARG A 236 -0.87 0.42 -9.26
C ARG A 236 0.31 -0.13 -8.49
N GLY A 237 1.43 -0.30 -9.20
CA GLY A 237 2.70 -0.67 -8.59
C GLY A 237 3.44 0.55 -8.04
N SER A 238 4.57 0.32 -7.36
CA SER A 238 5.46 1.40 -6.92
C SER A 238 5.97 2.26 -8.09
N ILE A 239 6.23 1.65 -9.24
CA ILE A 239 6.71 2.32 -10.45
C ILE A 239 5.74 3.42 -10.89
N ASP A 240 4.45 3.14 -10.92
CA ASP A 240 3.42 4.10 -11.35
C ASP A 240 3.36 5.33 -10.43
N ILE A 241 3.48 5.09 -9.11
CA ILE A 241 3.46 6.14 -8.08
C ILE A 241 4.69 7.02 -8.21
N VAL A 242 5.88 6.41 -8.28
CA VAL A 242 7.14 7.15 -8.41
C VAL A 242 7.18 7.95 -9.70
N SER A 243 6.79 7.35 -10.82
CA SER A 243 6.69 8.05 -12.09
C SER A 243 5.75 9.26 -12.02
N SER A 244 4.62 9.16 -11.32
CA SER A 244 3.70 10.29 -11.13
C SER A 244 4.33 11.40 -10.27
N ALA A 245 5.05 11.02 -9.22
CA ALA A 245 5.74 11.97 -8.35
C ALA A 245 6.88 12.71 -9.08
N LEU A 246 7.62 12.02 -9.96
CA LEU A 246 8.65 12.62 -10.80
C LEU A 246 8.04 13.62 -11.80
N GLU A 247 6.95 13.25 -12.48
CA GLU A 247 6.24 14.14 -13.40
C GLU A 247 5.66 15.38 -12.70
N ALA A 248 5.30 15.27 -11.42
CA ALA A 248 4.83 16.37 -10.60
C ALA A 248 5.96 17.24 -10.00
N GLY A 249 7.23 16.94 -10.31
CA GLY A 249 8.36 17.83 -10.04
C GLY A 249 9.40 17.35 -9.03
N LEU A 250 9.26 16.13 -8.49
CA LEU A 250 10.26 15.54 -7.59
C LEU A 250 11.53 15.13 -8.38
N LYS A 251 12.72 15.37 -7.81
CA LYS A 251 14.00 15.21 -8.52
C LYS A 251 15.01 14.40 -7.71
N SER A 252 16.03 13.91 -8.40
CA SER A 252 17.17 13.26 -7.75
C SER A 252 17.84 14.21 -6.75
N GLY A 253 18.20 13.68 -5.57
CA GLY A 253 18.70 14.44 -4.42
C GLY A 253 17.61 14.94 -3.47
N ASP A 254 16.33 14.88 -3.85
CA ASP A 254 15.23 15.23 -2.95
C ASP A 254 15.01 14.15 -1.87
N GLN A 255 14.48 14.58 -0.73
CA GLN A 255 13.88 13.71 0.27
C GLN A 255 12.35 13.88 0.24
N ILE A 256 11.57 12.80 0.38
CA ILE A 256 10.10 12.88 0.50
C ILE A 256 9.59 12.05 1.68
N ASN A 257 8.64 12.60 2.41
CA ASN A 257 7.93 11.93 3.49
C ASN A 257 6.61 11.39 2.94
N ILE A 258 6.31 10.12 3.20
CA ILE A 258 5.13 9.45 2.64
C ILE A 258 4.28 8.87 3.77
N LEU A 259 3.04 9.32 3.88
CA LEU A 259 2.03 8.67 4.72
C LEU A 259 1.22 7.69 3.87
N LEU A 260 1.53 6.41 4.01
CA LEU A 260 0.91 5.33 3.26
C LEU A 260 -0.31 4.81 4.03
N SER A 261 -1.45 5.50 3.87
CA SER A 261 -2.72 5.17 4.50
C SER A 261 -3.49 4.12 3.68
N ILE A 262 -2.89 2.93 3.55
CA ILE A 262 -3.47 1.76 2.88
C ILE A 262 -3.41 0.53 3.79
N CYS A 263 -4.35 -0.39 3.62
CA CYS A 263 -4.32 -1.67 4.32
C CYS A 263 -3.01 -2.43 4.03
N TYR A 264 -2.36 -2.95 5.08
CA TYR A 264 -1.18 -3.82 4.95
C TYR A 264 0.03 -3.20 4.23
N GLY A 265 0.12 -1.86 4.13
CA GLY A 265 1.23 -1.21 3.42
C GLY A 265 2.62 -1.59 3.93
N ALA A 266 2.74 -1.94 5.21
CA ALA A 266 3.97 -2.41 5.85
C ALA A 266 4.03 -3.94 6.05
N ALA A 267 2.99 -4.69 5.68
CA ALA A 267 2.96 -6.14 5.90
C ALA A 267 4.00 -6.83 5.01
N ASP A 268 4.83 -7.67 5.63
CA ASP A 268 5.82 -8.50 4.96
C ASP A 268 5.50 -9.97 5.24
N THR A 269 4.51 -10.48 4.51
CA THR A 269 4.01 -11.86 4.68
C THR A 269 5.07 -12.92 4.39
N GLN A 270 6.06 -12.58 3.56
CA GLN A 270 7.13 -13.48 3.15
C GLN A 270 8.39 -13.36 4.02
N LYS A 271 8.46 -12.40 4.95
CA LYS A 271 9.65 -12.07 5.77
C LYS A 271 10.90 -11.73 4.93
N ASN A 272 10.70 -11.25 3.72
CA ASN A 272 11.77 -10.99 2.74
C ASN A 272 12.00 -9.49 2.50
N GLY A 273 11.43 -8.62 3.33
CA GLY A 273 11.40 -7.19 3.10
C GLY A 273 10.52 -6.83 1.90
N ASN A 274 9.42 -7.54 1.68
CA ASN A 274 8.65 -7.46 0.44
C ASN A 274 7.34 -6.67 0.57
N SER A 275 7.18 -5.85 1.62
CA SER A 275 6.02 -4.98 1.78
C SER A 275 5.95 -3.92 0.67
N PHE A 276 4.75 -3.38 0.43
CA PHE A 276 4.59 -2.31 -0.57
C PHE A 276 5.42 -1.07 -0.21
N ALA A 277 5.47 -0.70 1.07
CA ALA A 277 6.32 0.38 1.55
C ALA A 277 7.80 0.14 1.22
N HIS A 278 8.30 -1.08 1.39
CA HIS A 278 9.69 -1.41 1.08
C HIS A 278 9.99 -1.36 -0.43
N LYS A 279 9.06 -1.83 -1.28
CA LYS A 279 9.18 -1.73 -2.73
C LYS A 279 9.10 -0.28 -3.21
N LEU A 280 8.22 0.52 -2.62
CA LEU A 280 8.09 1.94 -2.91
C LEU A 280 9.36 2.71 -2.55
N ALA A 281 9.93 2.46 -1.36
CA ALA A 281 11.21 3.04 -0.95
C ALA A 281 12.34 2.70 -1.92
N LYS A 282 12.47 1.43 -2.32
CA LYS A 282 13.45 0.98 -3.32
C LYS A 282 13.25 1.66 -4.67
N GLU A 283 12.00 1.83 -5.10
CA GLU A 283 11.70 2.46 -6.38
C GLU A 283 12.12 3.94 -6.38
N PHE A 284 11.80 4.71 -5.34
CA PHE A 284 12.32 6.08 -5.19
C PHE A 284 13.86 6.12 -5.15
N ALA A 285 14.49 5.16 -4.47
CA ALA A 285 15.94 5.09 -4.38
C ALA A 285 16.64 4.89 -5.75
N LYS A 286 16.01 4.17 -6.69
CA LYS A 286 16.53 4.05 -8.06
C LYS A 286 16.68 5.41 -8.74
N HIS A 287 15.81 6.37 -8.40
CA HIS A 287 15.84 7.73 -8.92
C HIS A 287 16.66 8.70 -8.05
N GLY A 288 17.38 8.19 -7.04
CA GLY A 288 18.20 8.99 -6.15
C GLY A 288 17.38 9.86 -5.19
N ILE A 289 16.20 9.39 -4.79
CA ILE A 289 15.28 10.11 -3.89
C ILE A 289 15.26 9.38 -2.55
N SER A 290 15.57 10.12 -1.48
CA SER A 290 15.47 9.63 -0.10
C SER A 290 14.01 9.61 0.33
N THR A 291 13.61 8.61 1.13
CA THR A 291 12.21 8.46 1.56
C THR A 291 12.09 8.21 3.06
N THR A 292 11.03 8.74 3.66
CA THR A 292 10.53 8.27 4.96
C THR A 292 9.07 7.86 4.80
N ILE A 293 8.76 6.56 4.88
CA ILE A 293 7.43 6.01 4.61
C ILE A 293 6.80 5.50 5.91
N ILE A 294 5.65 6.04 6.28
CA ILE A 294 4.86 5.65 7.44
C ILE A 294 3.71 4.76 6.95
N ALA A 295 3.63 3.52 7.43
CA ALA A 295 2.68 2.53 6.92
C ALA A 295 2.20 1.57 8.02
N SER A 296 1.02 0.97 7.84
CA SER A 296 0.45 -0.03 8.78
C SER A 296 0.75 -1.47 8.36
N VAL A 297 1.03 -2.35 9.33
CA VAL A 297 1.08 -3.81 9.12
C VAL A 297 -0.31 -4.47 9.14
N LYS A 298 -1.37 -3.72 9.42
CA LYS A 298 -2.77 -4.18 9.54
C LYS A 298 -3.68 -3.40 8.56
N PRO A 299 -4.96 -3.79 8.43
CA PRO A 299 -5.95 -2.96 7.76
C PRO A 299 -6.00 -1.54 8.32
N VAL A 300 -6.23 -0.57 7.45
CA VAL A 300 -6.46 0.83 7.83
C VAL A 300 -7.97 1.03 7.95
N HIS A 301 -8.43 1.57 9.08
CA HIS A 301 -9.83 1.91 9.28
C HIS A 301 -10.20 3.13 8.44
N ARG A 302 -11.15 2.96 7.51
CA ARG A 302 -11.58 4.03 6.60
C ARG A 302 -12.44 5.04 7.35
N PHE A 303 -12.35 6.31 6.96
CA PHE A 303 -13.07 7.41 7.57
C PHE A 303 -13.40 8.48 6.52
N GLY A 304 -14.29 9.40 6.87
CA GLY A 304 -14.60 10.59 6.08
C GLY A 304 -14.25 11.87 6.84
N THR A 305 -14.71 13.01 6.34
CA THR A 305 -14.44 14.34 6.93
C THR A 305 -15.07 14.52 8.32
N GLY A 306 -16.00 13.65 8.72
CA GLY A 306 -16.56 13.62 10.06
C GLY A 306 -15.59 13.20 11.16
N ALA A 307 -14.43 12.61 10.80
CA ALA A 307 -13.37 12.28 11.75
C ALA A 307 -12.44 13.47 12.07
N ILE A 308 -12.66 14.63 11.43
CA ILE A 308 -11.88 15.85 11.68
C ILE A 308 -12.48 16.57 12.89
N GLU A 309 -11.70 16.68 13.96
CA GLU A 309 -12.09 17.34 15.20
C GLU A 309 -11.20 18.56 15.42
N GLN A 310 -11.81 19.75 15.54
CA GLN A 310 -11.08 21.01 15.77
C GLN A 310 -9.96 21.26 14.74
N GLY A 311 -10.19 20.89 13.48
CA GLY A 311 -9.19 21.02 12.40
C GLY A 311 -8.05 20.01 12.46
N LYS A 312 -8.18 18.97 13.28
CA LYS A 312 -7.19 17.90 13.44
C LYS A 312 -7.79 16.55 13.11
N LEU A 313 -6.95 15.65 12.62
CA LEU A 313 -7.31 14.26 12.38
C LEU A 313 -6.34 13.37 13.14
N THR A 314 -6.85 12.61 14.11
CA THR A 314 -6.03 11.78 15.00
C THR A 314 -6.24 10.31 14.66
N PHE A 315 -5.15 9.60 14.35
CA PHE A 315 -5.20 8.19 14.00
C PHE A 315 -5.24 7.36 15.28
N THR A 316 -6.24 6.48 15.36
CA THR A 316 -6.53 5.62 16.50
C THR A 316 -6.78 4.19 16.02
N ASN A 317 -7.19 3.31 16.94
CA ASN A 317 -7.62 1.96 16.60
C ASN A 317 -8.95 1.94 15.81
N GLU A 318 -9.69 3.06 15.77
CA GLU A 318 -10.99 3.17 15.10
C GLU A 318 -10.92 4.06 13.85
N VAL A 319 -9.90 4.93 13.75
CA VAL A 319 -9.72 5.89 12.67
C VAL A 319 -8.30 5.78 12.12
N GLY A 320 -8.13 5.37 10.87
CA GLY A 320 -6.82 5.28 10.24
C GLY A 320 -6.00 4.10 10.76
N MET A 321 -4.87 4.38 11.44
CA MET A 321 -3.88 3.38 11.85
C MET A 321 -3.73 3.34 13.37
N ALA A 322 -3.79 2.13 13.94
CA ALA A 322 -3.46 1.91 15.34
C ALA A 322 -1.96 2.17 15.60
N PRO A 323 -1.58 2.83 16.71
CA PRO A 323 -0.19 3.13 17.04
C PRO A 323 0.75 1.92 16.98
N THR A 324 0.28 0.77 17.48
CA THR A 324 1.04 -0.49 17.55
C THR A 324 1.33 -1.11 16.17
N ASP A 325 0.52 -0.75 15.18
CA ASP A 325 0.60 -1.29 13.83
C ASP A 325 1.47 -0.45 12.89
N ILE A 326 1.88 0.74 13.33
CA ILE A 326 2.70 1.65 12.53
C ILE A 326 4.13 1.13 12.41
N ARG A 327 4.65 1.20 11.19
CA ARG A 327 6.07 1.04 10.86
C ARG A 327 6.52 2.28 10.11
N VAL A 328 7.75 2.71 10.36
CA VAL A 328 8.39 3.79 9.61
C VAL A 328 9.62 3.26 8.91
N PHE A 329 9.64 3.37 7.58
CA PHE A 329 10.74 2.96 6.72
C PHE A 329 11.53 4.20 6.34
N SER A 330 12.82 4.28 6.67
CA SER A 330 13.68 5.40 6.31
C SER A 330 14.77 4.93 5.36
N THR A 331 14.92 5.65 4.26
CA THR A 331 15.88 5.37 3.20
C THR A 331 16.64 6.65 2.89
N GLN A 332 17.96 6.60 3.00
CA GLN A 332 18.86 7.69 2.62
C GLN A 332 19.65 7.27 1.38
N VAL A 333 19.71 8.15 0.39
CA VAL A 333 20.29 7.87 -0.92
C VAL A 333 21.14 9.05 -1.35
N ASP A 334 22.43 8.80 -1.62
CA ASP A 334 23.36 9.82 -2.10
C ASP A 334 23.41 9.89 -3.63
N THR A 335 23.09 8.79 -4.31
CA THR A 335 23.13 8.68 -5.78
C THR A 335 22.01 7.80 -6.34
N PRO A 336 21.51 8.04 -7.57
CA PRO A 336 20.60 7.14 -8.27
C PRO A 336 21.10 5.69 -8.33
N ASN A 337 20.17 4.74 -8.43
CA ASN A 337 20.42 3.30 -8.49
C ASN A 337 21.18 2.71 -7.30
N ALA A 338 21.29 3.43 -6.18
CA ALA A 338 21.74 2.85 -4.94
C ALA A 338 20.79 1.71 -4.52
N ASN A 339 21.33 0.68 -3.86
CA ASN A 339 20.56 -0.29 -3.10
C ASN A 339 20.69 0.05 -1.61
N PRO A 340 20.03 1.13 -1.14
CA PRO A 340 20.23 1.64 0.21
C PRO A 340 19.72 0.65 1.25
N VAL A 341 20.33 0.70 2.44
CA VAL A 341 19.78 0.06 3.63
C VAL A 341 18.49 0.80 4.01
N ILE A 342 17.43 0.04 4.26
CA ILE A 342 16.14 0.59 4.71
C ILE A 342 16.02 0.34 6.21
N ASP A 343 16.13 1.41 6.99
CA ASP A 343 15.91 1.38 8.44
C ASP A 343 14.41 1.28 8.74
N ILE A 344 14.01 0.40 9.65
CA ILE A 344 12.59 0.19 10.02
C ILE A 344 12.39 0.46 11.51
N TYR A 345 11.50 1.41 11.84
CA TYR A 345 11.16 1.79 13.21
C TYR A 345 9.74 1.36 13.59
N LYS A 346 9.51 1.15 14.89
CA LYS A 346 8.21 0.84 15.50
C LYS A 346 7.91 1.90 16.57
N PRO A 347 7.36 3.06 16.21
CA PRO A 347 7.25 4.17 17.15
C PRO A 347 6.25 3.89 18.27
N ASN A 348 5.18 3.13 18.00
CA ASN A 348 4.04 2.97 18.92
C ASN A 348 3.43 4.32 19.35
N GLU A 349 3.46 5.30 18.45
CA GLU A 349 2.95 6.65 18.65
C GLU A 349 1.70 6.88 17.79
N ILE A 350 0.80 7.74 18.28
CA ILE A 350 -0.37 8.22 17.55
C ILE A 350 0.09 9.21 16.47
N ILE A 351 -0.47 9.10 15.26
CA ILE A 351 -0.28 10.11 14.22
C ILE A 351 -1.42 11.13 14.34
N GLN A 352 -1.11 12.41 14.42
CA GLN A 352 -2.08 13.49 14.31
C GLN A 352 -1.74 14.38 13.11
N LEU A 353 -2.72 14.64 12.25
CA LEU A 353 -2.61 15.55 11.12
C LEU A 353 -3.31 16.87 11.44
N SER A 354 -2.78 17.95 10.89
CA SER A 354 -3.25 19.33 11.03
C SER A 354 -2.74 20.17 9.87
N ARG A 355 -3.14 21.45 9.77
CA ARG A 355 -2.60 22.36 8.74
C ARG A 355 -1.08 22.51 8.85
N GLU A 356 -0.52 22.34 10.03
CA GLU A 356 0.92 22.40 10.27
C GLU A 356 1.69 21.15 9.80
N GLY A 357 1.00 20.13 9.27
CA GLY A 357 1.58 18.84 8.91
C GLY A 357 1.17 17.74 9.89
N PHE A 358 2.04 16.75 10.09
CA PHE A 358 1.78 15.64 11.01
C PHE A 358 2.70 15.66 12.22
N LYS A 359 2.22 15.08 13.32
CA LYS A 359 2.95 14.92 14.58
C LYS A 359 2.80 13.50 15.12
N PHE A 360 3.82 13.02 15.81
CA PHE A 360 3.75 11.78 16.59
C PHE A 360 3.50 12.10 18.06
N ILE A 361 2.37 11.63 18.57
CA ILE A 361 1.95 11.81 19.96
C ILE A 361 2.20 10.51 20.71
N ASN A 362 2.96 10.57 21.79
CA ASN A 362 3.15 9.42 22.67
C ASN A 362 1.82 9.12 23.41
N PRO A 363 1.21 7.94 23.24
CA PRO A 363 -0.08 7.62 23.87
C PRO A 363 -0.02 7.53 25.39
N TYR A 364 1.18 7.39 25.97
CA TYR A 364 1.40 7.24 27.41
C TYR A 364 1.74 8.55 28.12
N LYS A 365 2.17 9.59 27.38
CA LYS A 365 2.29 10.93 27.96
C LYS A 365 0.90 11.58 27.92
N PRO A 366 0.24 11.86 29.06
CA PRO A 366 -0.99 12.62 29.04
C PRO A 366 -0.70 13.93 28.31
N ILE A 367 -1.44 14.22 27.25
CA ILE A 367 -1.43 15.54 26.62
C ILE A 367 -1.79 16.47 27.77
N ALA A 368 -0.82 17.23 28.27
CA ALA A 368 -1.09 18.29 29.22
C ALA A 368 -2.16 19.12 28.54
N GLN A 369 -3.40 19.02 29.04
CA GLN A 369 -4.52 19.76 28.48
C GLN A 369 -4.04 21.19 28.50
N SER A 370 -3.75 21.75 27.32
CA SER A 370 -3.28 23.12 27.20
C SER A 370 -4.36 23.91 27.91
N SER A 371 -4.05 24.42 29.09
CA SER A 371 -4.96 25.21 29.88
C SER A 371 -5.32 26.38 28.98
N THR A 372 -6.48 26.29 28.35
CA THR A 372 -7.08 27.37 27.60
C THR A 372 -7.10 28.52 28.58
N SER A 373 -6.32 29.55 28.27
CA SER A 373 -6.23 30.78 29.04
C SER A 373 -7.65 31.27 29.30
N LYS A 374 -8.08 31.20 30.56
CA LYS A 374 -9.36 31.71 31.07
C LYS A 374 -9.33 33.25 31.18
N ASP A 375 -8.82 33.94 30.17
CA ASP A 375 -8.71 35.40 30.18
C ASP A 375 -9.64 36.11 29.18
N ASP A 376 -10.72 35.45 28.76
CA ASP A 376 -11.86 36.14 28.16
C ASP A 376 -13.09 35.99 29.07
N ALA A 377 -13.32 37.03 29.85
CA ALA A 377 -14.47 37.20 30.73
C ALA A 377 -15.79 37.23 29.92
N PRO A 378 -16.77 36.35 30.21
CA PRO A 378 -18.12 36.56 29.73
C PRO A 378 -18.83 37.55 30.64
N GLN A 379 -19.47 38.54 30.02
CA GLN A 379 -20.33 39.53 30.64
C GLN A 379 -21.40 38.89 31.53
N ASN A 380 -21.65 39.53 32.66
CA ASN A 380 -22.72 39.26 33.62
C ASN A 380 -24.07 38.97 32.94
N ILE A 381 -24.48 37.70 32.93
CA ILE A 381 -25.89 37.32 32.84
C ILE A 381 -26.29 36.79 34.21
N ILE A 382 -27.06 37.62 34.93
CA ILE A 382 -27.71 37.26 36.18
C ILE A 382 -28.78 36.21 35.86
N ILE A 383 -28.46 34.94 36.12
CA ILE A 383 -29.47 33.86 36.15
C ILE A 383 -29.80 33.59 37.61
N THR A 384 -31.02 33.96 37.99
CA THR A 384 -31.66 33.59 39.26
C THR A 384 -31.65 32.07 39.47
N PRO A 385 -31.33 31.58 40.68
CA PRO A 385 -31.33 30.16 40.97
C PRO A 385 -32.76 29.62 41.06
N THR A 386 -33.19 28.87 40.05
CA THR A 386 -34.38 28.03 40.15
C THR A 386 -34.06 26.85 41.08
N PRO A 387 -34.88 26.58 42.11
CA PRO A 387 -34.63 25.49 43.03
C PRO A 387 -34.86 24.15 42.31
N LEU A 388 -33.77 23.47 41.97
CA LEU A 388 -33.80 22.13 41.39
C LEU A 388 -34.24 21.14 42.49
N SER A 389 -35.54 20.89 42.54
CA SER A 389 -36.14 19.81 43.30
C SER A 389 -35.51 18.48 42.90
N LYS A 390 -35.00 17.76 43.91
CA LYS A 390 -34.51 16.39 43.90
C LYS A 390 -35.30 15.49 42.93
N ILE A 391 -34.76 15.28 41.74
CA ILE A 391 -35.00 14.06 40.98
C ILE A 391 -33.76 13.22 41.16
N THR A 392 -33.76 12.44 42.24
CA THR A 392 -32.86 11.30 42.42
C THR A 392 -33.30 10.22 41.44
N GLN A 393 -33.02 10.41 40.15
CA GLN A 393 -33.07 9.33 39.18
C GLN A 393 -31.87 8.43 39.45
N GLN A 394 -32.17 7.19 39.80
CA GLN A 394 -31.22 6.13 40.14
C GLN A 394 -30.12 6.04 39.05
N PRO A 395 -28.83 6.26 39.38
CA PRO A 395 -27.71 6.10 38.45
C PRO A 395 -27.70 4.75 37.73
N GLU A 396 -28.27 3.73 38.37
CA GLU A 396 -28.39 2.36 37.88
C GLU A 396 -29.28 2.24 36.63
N LEU A 397 -30.31 3.08 36.49
CA LEU A 397 -31.21 3.08 35.33
C LEU A 397 -30.53 3.66 34.08
N VAL A 398 -29.72 4.70 34.26
CA VAL A 398 -28.93 5.31 33.19
C VAL A 398 -27.83 4.36 32.72
N GLU A 399 -27.14 3.70 33.66
CA GLU A 399 -26.10 2.73 33.32
C GLU A 399 -26.69 1.52 32.58
N LYS A 400 -27.87 1.03 33.00
CA LYS A 400 -28.56 -0.07 32.32
C LYS A 400 -28.98 0.29 30.90
N GLN A 401 -29.46 1.52 30.67
CA GLN A 401 -29.78 1.99 29.32
C GLN A 401 -28.53 2.08 28.44
N GLN A 402 -27.42 2.61 28.97
CA GLN A 402 -26.16 2.68 28.22
C GLN A 402 -25.59 1.30 27.86
N ARG A 403 -25.70 0.32 28.77
CA ARG A 403 -25.29 -1.07 28.48
C ARG A 403 -26.14 -1.67 27.35
N LEU A 404 -27.45 -1.46 27.38
CA LEU A 404 -28.36 -1.95 26.35
C LEU A 404 -28.10 -1.30 24.97
N GLU A 405 -27.79 0.00 24.95
CA GLU A 405 -27.43 0.73 23.73
C GLU A 405 -26.13 0.17 23.12
N LYS A 406 -25.09 -0.04 23.95
CA LYS A 406 -23.82 -0.65 23.52
C LYS A 406 -24.00 -2.07 22.98
N GLU A 407 -24.84 -2.87 23.63
CA GLU A 407 -25.14 -4.24 23.18
C GLU A 407 -25.85 -4.24 21.81
N LYS A 408 -26.79 -3.32 21.59
CA LYS A 408 -27.43 -3.14 20.28
C LYS A 408 -26.44 -2.73 19.19
N GLN A 409 -25.55 -1.78 19.48
CA GLN A 409 -24.50 -1.35 18.53
C GLN A 409 -23.54 -2.49 18.19
N LEU A 410 -23.11 -3.27 19.20
CA LEU A 410 -22.25 -4.42 19.00
C LEU A 410 -22.93 -5.48 18.12
N LEU A 411 -24.21 -5.76 18.36
CA LEU A 411 -24.99 -6.72 17.56
C LEU A 411 -25.16 -6.24 16.11
N GLU A 412 -25.38 -4.95 15.89
CA GLU A 412 -25.46 -4.36 14.54
C GLU A 412 -24.13 -4.47 13.79
N GLN A 413 -23.01 -4.18 14.48
CA GLN A 413 -21.67 -4.33 13.91
C GLN A 413 -21.38 -5.79 13.52
N GLN A 414 -21.77 -6.76 14.35
CA GLN A 414 -21.64 -8.19 14.03
C GLN A 414 -22.45 -8.57 12.77
N ARG A 415 -23.68 -8.07 12.65
CA ARG A 415 -24.52 -8.30 11.45
C ARG A 415 -23.90 -7.72 10.18
N LEU A 416 -23.33 -6.52 10.25
CA LEU A 416 -22.64 -5.90 9.11
C LEU A 416 -21.40 -6.71 8.70
N LEU A 417 -20.59 -7.14 9.67
CA LEU A 417 -19.42 -7.96 9.42
C LEU A 417 -19.78 -9.32 8.77
N GLU A 418 -20.86 -9.96 9.22
CA GLU A 418 -21.33 -11.21 8.64
C GLU A 418 -21.86 -11.03 7.21
N LYS A 419 -22.57 -9.93 6.95
CA LYS A 419 -23.01 -9.57 5.59
C LYS A 419 -21.83 -9.33 4.65
N GLU A 420 -20.79 -8.62 5.10
CA GLU A 420 -19.55 -8.43 4.32
C GLU A 420 -18.84 -9.76 4.06
N LYS A 421 -18.77 -10.64 5.05
CA LYS A 421 -18.18 -11.97 4.91
C LYS A 421 -18.93 -12.81 3.87
N GLN A 422 -20.26 -12.79 3.89
CA GLN A 422 -21.09 -13.47 2.88
C GLN A 422 -20.87 -12.90 1.48
N GLN A 423 -20.80 -11.58 1.34
CA GLN A 423 -20.54 -10.93 0.06
C GLN A 423 -19.16 -11.31 -0.51
N ARG A 424 -18.12 -11.35 0.33
CA ARG A 424 -16.78 -11.82 -0.08
C ARG A 424 -16.78 -13.27 -0.52
N LEU A 425 -17.50 -14.14 0.19
CA LEU A 425 -17.59 -15.55 -0.16
C LEU A 425 -18.28 -15.75 -1.52
N GLU A 426 -19.34 -14.98 -1.79
CA GLU A 426 -20.03 -15.03 -3.09
C GLU A 426 -19.15 -14.50 -4.23
N GLN A 427 -18.42 -13.41 -4.00
CA GLN A 427 -17.45 -12.88 -4.97
C GLN A 427 -16.31 -13.89 -5.25
N GLU A 428 -15.78 -14.53 -4.22
CA GLU A 428 -14.74 -15.56 -4.37
C GLU A 428 -15.26 -16.75 -5.17
N LYS A 429 -16.50 -17.19 -4.90
CA LYS A 429 -17.15 -18.27 -5.64
C LYS A 429 -17.33 -17.89 -7.11
N GLN A 430 -17.82 -16.70 -7.41
CA GLN A 430 -17.97 -16.20 -8.78
C GLN A 430 -16.62 -16.13 -9.52
N CYS A 431 -15.56 -15.66 -8.85
CA CYS A 431 -14.22 -15.61 -9.43
C CYS A 431 -13.66 -17.01 -9.75
N LYS A 432 -13.90 -17.99 -8.87
CA LYS A 432 -13.51 -19.40 -9.10
C LYS A 432 -14.29 -20.01 -10.26
N GLU A 433 -15.58 -19.74 -10.39
CA GLU A 433 -16.41 -20.21 -11.50
C GLU A 433 -15.95 -19.61 -12.85
N GLN A 434 -15.61 -18.33 -12.88
CA GLN A 434 -15.03 -17.67 -14.06
C GLN A 434 -13.67 -18.28 -14.43
N GLN A 435 -12.79 -18.48 -13.45
CA GLN A 435 -11.47 -19.08 -13.70
C GLN A 435 -11.60 -20.50 -14.24
N ASN A 436 -12.45 -21.34 -13.64
CA ASN A 436 -12.73 -22.68 -14.13
C ASN A 436 -13.26 -22.68 -15.56
N THR A 437 -14.13 -21.72 -15.90
CA THR A 437 -14.65 -21.56 -17.26
C THR A 437 -13.52 -21.22 -18.24
N ILE A 438 -12.63 -20.29 -17.88
CA ILE A 438 -11.47 -19.94 -18.69
C ILE A 438 -10.51 -21.12 -18.85
N ASP A 439 -10.25 -21.88 -17.79
CA ASP A 439 -9.37 -23.06 -17.85
C ASP A 439 -9.96 -24.14 -18.77
N GLN A 440 -11.27 -24.34 -18.76
CA GLN A 440 -11.96 -25.22 -19.70
C GLN A 440 -11.83 -24.77 -21.16
N TYR A 441 -11.86 -23.45 -21.42
CA TYR A 441 -11.58 -22.92 -22.76
C TYR A 441 -10.10 -23.07 -23.14
N LYS A 442 -9.16 -22.79 -22.22
CA LYS A 442 -7.71 -22.96 -22.43
C LYS A 442 -7.32 -24.41 -22.70
N ALA A 443 -8.08 -25.38 -22.20
CA ALA A 443 -7.86 -26.80 -22.51
C ALA A 443 -8.19 -27.15 -23.97
N LYS A 444 -8.90 -26.29 -24.71
CA LYS A 444 -9.25 -26.54 -26.12
C LYS A 444 -8.08 -26.14 -27.03
N PRO A 445 -7.58 -27.04 -27.90
CA PRO A 445 -6.35 -26.82 -28.66
C PRO A 445 -6.29 -25.50 -29.44
N GLU A 446 -7.40 -25.08 -30.04
CA GLU A 446 -7.49 -23.89 -30.88
C GLU A 446 -7.43 -22.59 -30.05
N ILE A 447 -8.08 -22.59 -28.89
CA ILE A 447 -8.02 -21.46 -27.95
C ILE A 447 -6.65 -21.43 -27.24
N ALA A 448 -6.11 -22.59 -26.89
CA ALA A 448 -4.76 -22.73 -26.34
C ALA A 448 -3.71 -22.14 -27.29
N LYS A 449 -3.83 -22.39 -28.61
CA LYS A 449 -2.96 -21.79 -29.62
C LYS A 449 -3.01 -20.26 -29.61
N LEU A 450 -4.21 -19.67 -29.48
CA LEU A 450 -4.36 -18.22 -29.42
C LEU A 450 -3.75 -17.64 -28.13
N PHE A 451 -4.02 -18.22 -26.96
CA PHE A 451 -3.40 -17.81 -25.69
C PHE A 451 -1.87 -17.94 -25.75
N ASN A 452 -1.34 -19.03 -26.32
CA ASN A 452 0.10 -19.22 -26.47
C ASN A 452 0.72 -18.18 -27.41
N ALA A 453 0.04 -17.80 -28.49
CA ALA A 453 0.49 -16.75 -29.39
C ALA A 453 0.54 -15.38 -28.70
N ILE A 454 -0.47 -15.05 -27.88
CA ILE A 454 -0.48 -13.84 -27.05
C ILE A 454 0.64 -13.89 -26.00
N LYS A 455 0.84 -15.04 -25.33
CA LYS A 455 1.92 -15.21 -24.35
C LYS A 455 3.30 -15.06 -24.97
N ASN A 456 3.48 -15.50 -26.21
CA ASN A 456 4.72 -15.30 -26.96
C ASN A 456 5.00 -13.81 -27.22
N MET A 457 3.96 -12.99 -27.45
CA MET A 457 4.09 -11.53 -27.55
C MET A 457 4.53 -10.93 -26.21
N GLU A 458 3.94 -11.35 -25.09
CA GLU A 458 4.33 -10.87 -23.76
C GLU A 458 5.79 -11.21 -23.45
N ASN A 459 6.19 -12.48 -23.64
CA ASN A 459 7.56 -12.94 -23.45
C ASN A 459 8.55 -12.20 -24.37
N TYR A 460 8.11 -11.82 -25.57
CA TYR A 460 8.91 -10.99 -26.46
C TYR A 460 9.12 -9.58 -25.90
N GLY A 461 8.06 -8.96 -25.37
CA GLY A 461 8.15 -7.70 -24.66
C GLY A 461 9.08 -7.75 -23.45
N GLU A 462 9.05 -8.83 -22.66
CA GLU A 462 9.99 -9.05 -21.55
C GLU A 462 11.45 -9.08 -22.03
N LYS A 463 11.74 -9.76 -23.15
CA LYS A 463 13.08 -9.75 -23.76
C LYS A 463 13.49 -8.35 -24.21
N LEU A 464 12.55 -7.58 -24.76
CA LEU A 464 12.81 -6.22 -25.22
C LEU A 464 13.07 -5.24 -24.07
N LEU A 465 12.53 -5.47 -22.86
CA LEU A 465 12.85 -4.63 -21.70
C LEU A 465 14.37 -4.54 -21.44
N GLY A 466 15.13 -5.60 -21.76
CA GLY A 466 16.60 -5.62 -21.64
C GLY A 466 17.34 -4.83 -22.73
N ILE A 467 16.67 -4.45 -23.82
CA ILE A 467 17.25 -3.74 -24.98
C ILE A 467 16.72 -2.30 -25.06
N GLY A 468 15.49 -2.05 -24.60
CA GLY A 468 14.87 -0.73 -24.51
C GLY A 468 13.51 -0.79 -23.80
N ALA A 469 13.35 -0.01 -22.72
CA ALA A 469 12.21 -0.09 -21.81
C ALA A 469 10.85 0.18 -22.48
N ASP A 470 10.77 1.17 -23.37
CA ASP A 470 9.49 1.65 -23.92
C ASP A 470 8.81 0.60 -24.81
N LYS A 471 9.59 -0.08 -25.66
CA LYS A 471 9.06 -1.09 -26.60
C LYS A 471 8.70 -2.39 -25.90
N GLY A 472 9.51 -2.81 -24.92
CA GLY A 472 9.18 -3.96 -24.09
C GLY A 472 7.87 -3.76 -23.34
N THR A 473 7.71 -2.57 -22.75
CA THR A 473 6.46 -2.16 -22.08
C THR A 473 5.28 -2.14 -23.05
N THR A 474 5.48 -1.61 -24.27
CA THR A 474 4.44 -1.58 -25.32
C THR A 474 3.96 -2.98 -25.69
N ALA A 475 4.87 -3.91 -25.97
CA ALA A 475 4.50 -5.29 -26.33
C ALA A 475 3.83 -6.06 -25.18
N ILE A 476 4.31 -5.90 -23.94
CA ILE A 476 3.66 -6.49 -22.75
C ILE A 476 2.26 -5.92 -22.57
N SER A 477 2.11 -4.60 -22.68
CA SER A 477 0.80 -3.94 -22.54
C SER A 477 -0.18 -4.43 -23.60
N LEU A 478 0.24 -4.54 -24.86
CA LEU A 478 -0.61 -5.05 -25.93
C LEU A 478 -1.00 -6.51 -25.68
N ALA A 479 -0.06 -7.36 -25.29
CA ALA A 479 -0.36 -8.76 -24.98
C ALA A 479 -1.41 -8.90 -23.88
N LYS A 480 -1.31 -8.11 -22.80
CA LYS A 480 -2.29 -8.07 -21.70
C LYS A 480 -3.65 -7.57 -22.15
N GLU A 481 -3.68 -6.57 -23.03
CA GLU A 481 -4.94 -6.06 -23.60
C GLU A 481 -5.65 -7.13 -24.45
N LEU A 482 -4.91 -7.82 -25.31
CA LEU A 482 -5.43 -8.90 -26.15
C LEU A 482 -5.91 -10.09 -25.32
N ASP A 483 -5.14 -10.51 -24.31
CA ASP A 483 -5.53 -11.58 -23.37
C ASP A 483 -6.86 -11.23 -22.69
N LYS A 484 -6.98 -9.99 -22.19
CA LYS A 484 -8.22 -9.50 -21.57
C LYS A 484 -9.39 -9.51 -22.54
N LYS A 485 -9.24 -8.96 -23.76
CA LYS A 485 -10.32 -8.95 -24.77
C LYS A 485 -10.80 -10.35 -25.10
N LEU A 486 -9.88 -11.32 -25.21
CA LEU A 486 -10.21 -12.73 -25.44
C LEU A 486 -10.98 -13.34 -24.25
N VAL A 487 -10.48 -13.14 -23.02
CA VAL A 487 -11.13 -13.63 -21.79
C VAL A 487 -12.54 -13.06 -21.64
N ASP A 488 -12.70 -11.74 -21.80
CA ASP A 488 -13.99 -11.05 -21.71
C ASP A 488 -14.98 -11.62 -22.75
N PHE A 489 -14.51 -11.82 -23.98
CA PHE A 489 -15.32 -12.41 -25.05
C PHE A 489 -15.73 -13.86 -24.74
N LEU A 490 -14.83 -14.69 -24.22
CA LEU A 490 -15.11 -16.09 -23.84
C LEU A 490 -16.08 -16.19 -22.66
N LEU A 491 -15.94 -15.34 -21.64
CA LEU A 491 -16.85 -15.30 -20.50
C LEU A 491 -18.24 -14.81 -20.91
N LYS A 492 -18.35 -13.78 -21.74
CA LYS A 492 -19.64 -13.34 -22.28
C LYS A 492 -20.30 -14.43 -23.13
N SER A 493 -19.48 -15.14 -23.90
CA SER A 493 -19.95 -16.24 -24.75
C SER A 493 -20.42 -17.43 -23.92
N SER A 494 -19.84 -17.71 -22.75
CA SER A 494 -20.23 -18.88 -21.94
C SER A 494 -21.68 -18.83 -21.46
N THR A 495 -22.23 -17.63 -21.25
CA THR A 495 -23.61 -17.43 -20.84
C THR A 495 -24.59 -17.39 -22.02
N THR A 496 -24.15 -16.92 -23.18
CA THR A 496 -25.00 -16.77 -24.36
C THR A 496 -24.15 -16.90 -25.62
N PRO A 497 -24.51 -17.81 -26.56
CA PRO A 497 -23.78 -17.94 -27.82
C PRO A 497 -23.70 -16.59 -28.54
N PRO A 498 -22.50 -16.14 -28.97
CA PRO A 498 -22.38 -14.92 -29.73
C PRO A 498 -23.04 -15.09 -31.10
N THR A 499 -23.73 -14.05 -31.54
CA THR A 499 -24.20 -13.94 -32.93
C THR A 499 -23.01 -13.80 -33.89
N GLN A 500 -23.22 -14.10 -35.17
CA GLN A 500 -22.18 -13.90 -36.19
C GLN A 500 -21.67 -12.46 -36.20
N GLU A 501 -22.58 -11.48 -36.09
CA GLU A 501 -22.23 -10.05 -36.03
C GLU A 501 -21.34 -9.73 -34.82
N GLN A 502 -21.68 -10.23 -33.62
CA GLN A 502 -20.87 -10.03 -32.42
C GLN A 502 -19.48 -10.66 -32.54
N PHE A 503 -19.38 -11.81 -33.20
CA PHE A 503 -18.10 -12.47 -33.44
C PHE A 503 -17.24 -11.71 -34.45
N GLU A 504 -17.83 -11.23 -35.56
CA GLU A 504 -17.11 -10.40 -36.53
C GLU A 504 -16.69 -9.06 -35.92
N GLN A 505 -17.51 -8.46 -35.06
CA GLN A 505 -17.13 -7.27 -34.31
C GLN A 505 -15.95 -7.55 -33.38
N PHE A 506 -16.00 -8.64 -32.61
CA PHE A 506 -14.87 -9.06 -31.77
C PHE A 506 -13.59 -9.24 -32.59
N LYS A 507 -13.67 -9.92 -33.75
CA LYS A 507 -12.53 -10.08 -34.65
C LYS A 507 -11.98 -8.75 -35.13
N ALA A 508 -12.85 -7.84 -35.55
CA ALA A 508 -12.47 -6.51 -36.02
C ALA A 508 -11.77 -5.72 -34.90
N ASP A 509 -12.35 -5.69 -33.70
CA ASP A 509 -11.79 -5.00 -32.54
C ASP A 509 -10.45 -5.60 -32.10
N PHE A 510 -10.36 -6.92 -32.07
CA PHE A 510 -9.16 -7.65 -31.68
C PHE A 510 -8.03 -7.42 -32.70
N LYS A 511 -8.34 -7.47 -34.00
CA LYS A 511 -7.40 -7.18 -35.08
C LYS A 511 -6.96 -5.72 -35.05
N GLY A 512 -7.88 -4.79 -34.79
CA GLY A 512 -7.58 -3.37 -34.63
C GLY A 512 -6.57 -3.14 -33.52
N ALA A 513 -6.82 -3.67 -32.32
CA ALA A 513 -5.90 -3.59 -31.19
C ALA A 513 -4.52 -4.18 -31.52
N LEU A 514 -4.50 -5.36 -32.19
CA LEU A 514 -3.26 -6.03 -32.57
C LEU A 514 -2.36 -5.19 -33.49
N HIS A 515 -2.95 -4.39 -34.40
CA HIS A 515 -2.22 -3.54 -35.33
C HIS A 515 -1.92 -2.13 -34.80
N ASP A 516 -2.52 -1.71 -33.68
CA ASP A 516 -2.39 -0.36 -33.13
C ASP A 516 -0.94 0.02 -32.78
N LYS A 517 -0.06 -0.96 -32.56
CA LYS A 517 1.35 -0.75 -32.19
C LYS A 517 2.35 -1.09 -33.29
N ASP A 518 1.90 -1.37 -34.52
CA ASP A 518 2.79 -1.75 -35.62
C ASP A 518 3.82 -0.65 -35.93
N ASP A 519 3.38 0.62 -35.90
CA ASP A 519 4.26 1.77 -36.15
C ASP A 519 5.30 1.94 -35.04
N VAL A 520 4.97 1.65 -33.79
CA VAL A 520 5.93 1.70 -32.66
C VAL A 520 6.94 0.56 -32.77
N MET A 521 6.50 -0.60 -33.28
CA MET A 521 7.30 -1.82 -33.37
C MET A 521 8.10 -1.96 -34.68
N HIS A 522 8.09 -0.96 -35.56
CA HIS A 522 8.75 -1.02 -36.87
C HIS A 522 10.26 -1.31 -36.82
N GLN A 523 10.96 -0.92 -35.74
CA GLN A 523 12.39 -1.20 -35.56
C GLN A 523 12.68 -2.66 -35.18
N HIS A 524 11.64 -3.42 -34.79
CA HIS A 524 11.70 -4.83 -34.44
C HIS A 524 10.85 -5.67 -35.40
N ARG A 525 10.58 -5.14 -36.60
CA ARG A 525 9.63 -5.68 -37.57
C ARG A 525 9.89 -7.14 -37.96
N GLU A 526 11.15 -7.57 -37.99
CA GLU A 526 11.54 -8.94 -38.32
C GLU A 526 10.99 -9.97 -37.33
N GLN A 527 10.94 -9.65 -36.03
CA GLN A 527 10.45 -10.53 -34.97
C GLN A 527 8.98 -10.21 -34.64
N TRP A 528 8.56 -8.96 -34.77
CA TRP A 528 7.20 -8.51 -34.51
C TRP A 528 6.18 -9.09 -35.51
N LYS A 529 6.48 -9.04 -36.81
CA LYS A 529 5.56 -9.54 -37.85
C LYS A 529 5.19 -11.01 -37.67
N PRO A 530 6.14 -11.94 -37.44
CA PRO A 530 5.80 -13.33 -37.15
C PRO A 530 4.87 -13.50 -35.95
N ILE A 531 5.07 -12.73 -34.88
CA ILE A 531 4.22 -12.79 -33.68
C ILE A 531 2.79 -12.35 -34.01
N VAL A 532 2.63 -11.20 -34.68
CA VAL A 532 1.32 -10.69 -35.12
C VAL A 532 0.63 -11.67 -36.07
N ALA A 533 1.37 -12.22 -37.04
CA ALA A 533 0.85 -13.21 -37.97
C ALA A 533 0.37 -14.48 -37.26
N ASN A 534 1.13 -15.00 -36.29
CA ASN A 534 0.74 -16.16 -35.51
C ASN A 534 -0.56 -15.93 -34.72
N ILE A 535 -0.76 -14.73 -34.17
CA ILE A 535 -2.00 -14.36 -33.48
C ILE A 535 -3.16 -14.28 -34.47
N LEU A 536 -2.98 -13.64 -35.63
CA LEU A 536 -4.02 -13.55 -36.66
C LEU A 536 -4.42 -14.92 -37.23
N LEU A 537 -3.45 -15.80 -37.45
CA LEU A 537 -3.70 -17.17 -37.89
C LEU A 537 -4.52 -17.94 -36.84
N ALA A 538 -4.14 -17.84 -35.56
CA ALA A 538 -4.89 -18.47 -34.47
C ALA A 538 -6.32 -17.90 -34.33
N LEU A 539 -6.51 -16.60 -34.56
CA LEU A 539 -7.82 -15.92 -34.53
C LEU A 539 -8.71 -16.29 -35.74
N SER A 540 -8.10 -16.53 -36.90
CA SER A 540 -8.80 -16.83 -38.16
C SER A 540 -9.37 -18.25 -38.23
N GLY A 541 -8.92 -19.15 -37.34
CA GLY A 541 -9.34 -20.54 -37.35
C GLY A 541 -10.86 -20.67 -37.23
N ILE A 542 -11.49 -21.29 -38.22
CA ILE A 542 -12.93 -21.68 -38.22
C ILE A 542 -13.29 -22.47 -36.94
N GLY A 543 -12.30 -23.13 -36.34
CA GLY A 543 -12.41 -23.82 -35.06
C GLY A 543 -12.86 -22.94 -33.90
N LEU A 544 -12.49 -21.65 -33.83
CA LEU A 544 -12.87 -20.78 -32.70
C LEU A 544 -14.40 -20.61 -32.61
N ILE A 545 -15.07 -20.40 -33.74
CA ILE A 545 -16.54 -20.28 -33.80
C ILE A 545 -17.21 -21.60 -33.44
N ALA A 546 -16.77 -22.70 -34.06
CA ALA A 546 -17.33 -24.03 -33.82
C ALA A 546 -17.21 -24.46 -32.35
N ILE A 547 -16.09 -24.12 -31.72
CA ILE A 547 -15.83 -24.37 -30.30
C ILE A 547 -16.74 -23.56 -29.41
N ILE A 548 -16.95 -22.28 -29.72
CA ILE A 548 -17.80 -21.40 -28.92
C ILE A 548 -19.25 -21.87 -29.00
N ILE A 549 -19.78 -22.07 -30.22
CA ILE A 549 -21.16 -22.55 -30.42
C ILE A 549 -21.37 -23.88 -29.68
N LYS A 550 -20.45 -24.84 -29.81
CA LYS A 550 -20.56 -26.14 -29.16
C LYS A 550 -20.41 -26.05 -27.63
N ALA A 551 -19.52 -25.20 -27.11
CA ALA A 551 -19.39 -24.97 -25.67
C ALA A 551 -20.70 -24.45 -25.08
N THR A 552 -21.30 -23.47 -25.75
CA THR A 552 -22.54 -22.83 -25.29
C THR A 552 -23.74 -23.76 -25.36
N ALA A 553 -23.83 -24.57 -26.43
CA ALA A 553 -24.86 -25.61 -26.53
C ALA A 553 -24.77 -26.61 -25.38
N HIS A 554 -23.55 -27.03 -24.98
CA HIS A 554 -23.35 -27.94 -23.85
C HIS A 554 -23.68 -27.32 -22.49
N VAL A 555 -23.37 -26.04 -22.28
CA VAL A 555 -23.71 -25.33 -21.03
C VAL A 555 -25.23 -25.16 -20.90
N ILE A 556 -25.91 -24.79 -21.99
CA ILE A 556 -27.38 -24.68 -22.04
C ILE A 556 -28.03 -26.04 -21.80
N ASP A 557 -27.54 -27.10 -22.46
CA ASP A 557 -28.06 -28.46 -22.30
C ASP A 557 -27.85 -29.00 -20.88
N ALA A 558 -26.68 -28.75 -20.27
CA ALA A 558 -26.40 -29.13 -18.89
C ALA A 558 -27.28 -28.39 -17.88
N SER A 559 -27.52 -27.08 -18.10
CA SER A 559 -28.38 -26.26 -17.24
C SER A 559 -29.86 -26.65 -17.35
N LEU A 560 -30.33 -27.06 -18.52
CA LEU A 560 -31.73 -27.45 -18.73
C LEU A 560 -32.01 -28.90 -18.33
N ASN A 561 -31.08 -29.83 -18.59
CA ASN A 561 -31.33 -31.25 -18.47
C ASN A 561 -30.69 -31.94 -17.25
N LYS A 562 -30.02 -31.19 -16.34
CA LYS A 562 -29.34 -31.71 -15.14
C LYS A 562 -28.45 -32.95 -15.39
N LYS A 563 -27.94 -33.11 -16.61
CA LYS A 563 -27.10 -34.27 -16.98
C LYS A 563 -25.68 -34.06 -16.45
N GLN A 564 -25.10 -35.15 -15.95
CA GLN A 564 -23.68 -35.20 -15.57
C GLN A 564 -22.81 -35.09 -16.83
N LEU A 565 -21.85 -34.16 -16.81
CA LEU A 565 -20.93 -33.89 -17.91
C LEU A 565 -20.01 -35.10 -18.15
N SER A 566 -20.09 -35.70 -19.35
CA SER A 566 -19.15 -36.72 -19.82
C SER A 566 -18.26 -36.13 -20.90
N PHE A 567 -16.94 -36.14 -20.66
CA PHE A 567 -15.90 -35.58 -21.54
C PHE A 567 -15.77 -36.29 -22.90
N ASN A 568 -16.39 -37.46 -23.08
CA ASN A 568 -16.12 -38.35 -24.22
C ASN A 568 -17.00 -38.14 -25.46
N GLN A 569 -17.90 -37.15 -25.49
CA GLN A 569 -18.74 -36.85 -26.67
C GLN A 569 -18.20 -35.68 -27.53
N ALA A 570 -16.94 -35.29 -27.32
CA ALA A 570 -16.45 -33.96 -27.71
C ALA A 570 -15.89 -33.80 -29.14
N PHE A 571 -15.54 -34.84 -29.90
CA PHE A 571 -14.75 -34.64 -31.15
C PHE A 571 -15.49 -35.01 -32.44
N PHE A 572 -15.64 -34.02 -33.33
CA PHE A 572 -15.86 -34.23 -34.77
C PHE A 572 -14.50 -34.08 -35.46
N PHE A 573 -14.00 -35.14 -36.10
CA PHE A 573 -12.91 -35.04 -37.06
C PHE A 573 -13.50 -34.81 -38.45
N ALA A 574 -13.56 -33.55 -38.87
CA ALA A 574 -13.65 -33.20 -40.29
C ALA A 574 -12.33 -32.52 -40.67
N LYS A 575 -11.65 -33.08 -41.67
CA LYS A 575 -10.42 -32.54 -42.25
C LYS A 575 -10.72 -31.12 -42.77
N THR A 576 -9.95 -30.12 -42.33
CA THR A 576 -10.24 -28.72 -42.65
C THR A 576 -9.59 -28.30 -43.97
N GLN A 577 -10.16 -27.30 -44.64
CA GLN A 577 -9.65 -26.77 -45.92
C GLN A 577 -8.20 -26.22 -45.79
N SER A 578 -7.80 -25.76 -44.60
CA SER A 578 -6.42 -25.34 -44.31
C SER A 578 -5.47 -26.53 -44.14
N GLN A 579 -5.95 -27.68 -43.63
CA GLN A 579 -5.19 -28.93 -43.65
C GLN A 579 -5.09 -29.49 -45.08
N GLU A 580 -6.15 -29.41 -45.89
CA GLU A 580 -6.04 -29.77 -47.32
C GLU A 580 -5.06 -28.87 -48.07
N LEU A 581 -4.99 -27.58 -47.71
CA LEU A 581 -4.03 -26.65 -48.30
C LEU A 581 -2.60 -26.94 -47.82
N GLY A 582 -2.43 -27.29 -46.54
CA GLY A 582 -1.14 -27.75 -45.99
C GLY A 582 -0.65 -29.04 -46.64
N ASP A 583 -1.54 -30.04 -46.74
CA ASP A 583 -1.25 -31.32 -47.39
C ASP A 583 -0.88 -31.12 -48.88
N LYS A 584 -1.57 -30.22 -49.60
CA LYS A 584 -1.23 -29.88 -50.99
C LYS A 584 0.12 -29.16 -51.14
N ILE A 585 0.49 -28.34 -50.16
CA ILE A 585 1.79 -27.68 -50.14
C ILE A 585 2.89 -28.71 -49.88
N ASP A 586 2.70 -29.60 -48.90
CA ASP A 586 3.65 -30.67 -48.60
C ASP A 586 3.82 -31.64 -49.77
N GLU A 587 2.71 -32.03 -50.42
CA GLU A 587 2.72 -32.87 -51.64
C GLU A 587 3.46 -32.17 -52.80
N SER A 588 3.27 -30.85 -52.97
CA SER A 588 3.99 -30.07 -54.00
C SER A 588 5.50 -29.91 -53.70
N LEU A 589 5.89 -29.90 -52.43
CA LEU A 589 7.28 -29.80 -52.01
C LEU A 589 8.01 -31.13 -52.18
N GLU A 590 7.34 -32.25 -51.91
CA GLU A 590 7.87 -33.59 -52.16
C GLU A 590 8.09 -33.85 -53.67
N ASP A 591 7.14 -33.46 -54.53
CA ASP A 591 7.27 -33.54 -55.99
C ASP A 591 8.42 -32.68 -56.55
N THR A 592 8.68 -31.52 -55.93
CA THR A 592 9.79 -30.64 -56.33
C THR A 592 11.14 -31.22 -55.88
N SER A 593 11.18 -31.91 -54.74
CA SER A 593 12.41 -32.53 -54.22
C SER A 593 12.88 -33.73 -55.06
N LEU A 594 11.96 -34.53 -55.60
CA LEU A 594 12.26 -35.68 -56.45
C LEU A 594 12.84 -35.28 -57.83
N ASN A 595 12.41 -34.16 -58.39
CA ASN A 595 12.91 -33.67 -59.68
C ASN A 595 14.32 -33.03 -59.60
N SER A 596 14.76 -32.60 -58.41
CA SER A 596 16.10 -32.00 -58.23
C SER A 596 17.24 -33.03 -58.22
N THR A 597 16.92 -34.32 -58.13
CA THR A 597 17.93 -35.41 -58.08
C THR A 597 18.23 -36.01 -59.46
N GLN A 598 17.43 -35.71 -60.50
CA GLN A 598 17.66 -36.24 -61.87
C GLN A 598 18.49 -35.33 -62.80
N ASN A 599 18.88 -34.12 -62.37
CA ASN A 599 19.73 -33.21 -63.17
C ASN A 599 21.14 -33.03 -62.58
N LYS A 600 21.80 -34.15 -62.25
CA LYS A 600 23.25 -34.23 -62.14
C LYS A 600 23.74 -35.49 -62.86
N ASN A 601 23.88 -35.38 -64.18
CA ASN A 601 24.80 -36.14 -65.01
C ASN A 601 25.33 -35.22 -66.11
#